data_AF-A0A9E1TPP3-F1
#
_entry.id   AF-A0A9E1TPP3-F1
#
_cell.length_a   1.000
_cell.length_b   1.000
_cell.length_c   1.000
_cell.angle_alpha   90.00
_cell.angle_beta   90.00
_cell.angle_gamma   90.00
#
_symmetry.space_group_name_H-M   'P 1'
#
loop_
_entity.id
_entity.type
_entity.pdbx_description
1 polymer ?
#
loop_
_entity_poly.entity_id
_entity_poly.type
_entity_poly.pdbx_seq_one_letter_code
_entity_poly.pdbx_strand_id
1 'polypeptide(L)'
;MSIETELPEVETIRYALDREISGRKLKTVEAASMATLGRYRNRKQFTSRLEGRKLGPVRRTGLLLVSELSDGQLLVIKLGPGAQMRRNAARDAVEPGTEITGTFTVGGHVRLVDPEGGS
;
A
#
# COMPACT_ATOMS: atom_id res chain seq x y z
N MET A 1 5.42 -1.12 -21.82
CA MET A 1 4.36 -2.14 -21.93
C MET A 1 4.21 -2.71 -20.54
N SER A 2 3.26 -2.20 -19.78
CA SER A 2 2.98 -2.70 -18.44
C SER A 2 2.04 -3.88 -18.57
N ILE A 3 2.38 -4.97 -17.90
CA ILE A 3 1.59 -6.21 -17.91
C ILE A 3 0.51 -6.06 -16.84
N GLU A 4 -0.72 -6.47 -17.16
CA GLU A 4 -1.78 -6.55 -16.16
C GLU A 4 -1.40 -7.56 -15.08
N THR A 5 -1.73 -7.28 -13.82
CA THR A 5 -1.44 -8.21 -12.73
C THR A 5 -2.47 -9.34 -12.74
N GLU A 6 -1.99 -10.57 -12.89
CA GLU A 6 -2.81 -11.77 -12.75
C GLU A 6 -2.61 -12.40 -11.36
N LEU A 7 -3.31 -13.51 -11.11
CA LEU A 7 -3.27 -14.18 -9.80
C LEU A 7 -1.85 -14.57 -9.35
N PRO A 8 -0.95 -15.10 -10.22
CA PRO A 8 0.42 -15.47 -9.82
C PRO A 8 1.27 -14.26 -9.41
N GLU A 9 1.18 -13.16 -10.14
CA GLU A 9 1.89 -11.90 -9.86
C GLU A 9 1.39 -11.31 -8.55
N VAL A 10 0.06 -11.25 -8.36
CA VAL A 10 -0.53 -10.76 -7.12
C VAL A 10 -0.11 -11.63 -5.93
N GLU A 11 -0.02 -12.95 -6.09
CA GLU A 11 0.47 -13.83 -5.02
C GLU A 11 1.95 -13.60 -4.68
N THR A 12 2.78 -13.36 -5.69
CA THR A 12 4.18 -13.01 -5.50
C THR A 12 4.33 -11.69 -4.75
N ILE A 13 3.56 -10.68 -5.14
CA ILE A 13 3.52 -9.38 -4.46
C ILE A 13 2.98 -9.53 -3.05
N ARG A 14 1.93 -10.33 -2.84
CA ARG A 14 1.39 -10.64 -1.51
C ARG A 14 2.48 -11.19 -0.59
N TYR A 15 3.23 -12.19 -1.05
CA TYR A 15 4.31 -12.81 -0.26
C TYR A 15 5.41 -11.82 0.09
N ALA A 16 5.86 -11.01 -0.88
CA ALA A 16 6.87 -9.99 -0.63
C ALA A 16 6.38 -8.90 0.34
N LEU A 17 5.14 -8.44 0.15
CA LEU A 17 4.54 -7.39 0.95
C LEU A 17 4.33 -7.83 2.40
N ASP A 18 3.80 -9.03 2.61
CA ASP A 18 3.58 -9.63 3.94
C ASP A 18 4.86 -9.60 4.78
N ARG A 19 5.98 -10.05 4.20
CA ARG A 19 7.29 -10.03 4.88
C ARG A 19 7.74 -8.62 5.28
N GLU A 20 7.34 -7.60 4.53
CA GLU A 20 7.76 -6.23 4.77
C GLU A 20 6.85 -5.42 5.67
N ILE A 21 5.53 -5.67 5.69
CA ILE A 21 4.60 -4.78 6.41
C ILE A 21 3.94 -5.44 7.62
N SER A 22 3.87 -6.76 7.66
CA SER A 22 3.09 -7.46 8.68
C SER A 22 3.69 -7.28 10.07
N GLY A 23 2.82 -6.97 11.02
CA GLY A 23 3.20 -6.63 12.38
C GLY A 23 3.75 -5.22 12.56
N ARG A 24 3.89 -4.41 11.51
CA ARG A 24 4.46 -3.04 11.63
C ARG A 24 3.37 -2.01 11.89
N LYS A 25 3.75 -0.97 12.65
CA LYS A 25 2.87 0.17 12.96
C LYS A 25 3.17 1.35 12.05
N LEU A 26 2.13 1.86 11.39
CA LEU A 26 2.20 3.09 10.60
C LEU A 26 2.24 4.29 11.53
N LYS A 27 3.28 5.11 11.41
CA LYS A 27 3.45 6.37 12.14
C LYS A 27 2.73 7.50 11.41
N THR A 28 3.00 7.67 10.13
CA THR A 28 2.36 8.67 9.25
C THR A 28 1.97 8.00 7.95
N VAL A 29 0.92 8.52 7.31
CA VAL A 29 0.50 8.08 5.99
C VAL A 29 0.23 9.30 5.13
N GLU A 30 0.80 9.31 3.94
CA GLU A 30 0.67 10.38 2.97
C GLU A 30 0.07 9.84 1.68
N ALA A 31 -0.82 10.61 1.08
CA ALA A 31 -1.38 10.33 -0.24
C ALA A 31 -1.07 11.51 -1.15
N ALA A 32 -0.40 11.24 -2.27
CA ALA A 32 -0.03 12.27 -3.24
C ALA A 32 -1.29 12.84 -3.91
N SER A 33 -2.21 11.96 -4.31
CA SER A 33 -3.44 12.32 -5.02
C SER A 33 -4.68 11.61 -4.46
N MET A 34 -5.83 11.75 -5.14
CA MET A 34 -7.06 11.00 -4.87
C MET A 34 -7.25 9.80 -5.81
N ALA A 35 -6.33 9.56 -6.76
CA ALA A 35 -6.48 8.56 -7.82
C ALA A 35 -6.80 7.16 -7.27
N THR A 36 -6.06 6.73 -6.25
CA THR A 36 -6.17 5.41 -5.61
C THR A 36 -7.17 5.38 -4.44
N LEU A 37 -7.86 6.49 -4.18
CA LEU A 37 -8.68 6.72 -2.98
C LEU A 37 -10.18 6.85 -3.30
N GLY A 38 -10.68 6.21 -4.35
CA GLY A 38 -12.06 6.38 -4.85
C GLY A 38 -13.18 6.14 -3.82
N ARG A 39 -12.92 5.39 -2.73
CA ARG A 39 -13.87 5.19 -1.62
C ARG A 39 -14.00 6.41 -0.69
N TYR A 40 -13.02 7.30 -0.68
CA TYR A 40 -12.89 8.38 0.30
C TYR A 40 -13.23 9.73 -0.31
N ARG A 41 -13.75 10.64 0.51
CA ARG A 41 -14.07 12.01 0.07
C ARG A 41 -12.83 12.89 -0.05
N ASN A 42 -11.80 12.59 0.74
CA ASN A 42 -10.54 13.32 0.76
C ASN A 42 -9.42 12.45 1.36
N ARG A 43 -8.18 12.88 1.15
CA ARG A 43 -6.97 12.21 1.62
C ARG A 43 -6.95 12.02 3.14
N LYS A 44 -7.37 13.04 3.90
CA LYS A 44 -7.37 13.00 5.37
C LYS A 44 -8.25 11.88 5.92
N GLN A 45 -9.39 11.60 5.27
CA GLN A 45 -10.28 10.51 5.67
C GLN A 45 -9.62 9.13 5.54
N PHE A 46 -8.76 8.97 4.53
CA PHE A 46 -7.97 7.75 4.35
C PHE A 46 -6.81 7.69 5.34
N THR A 47 -5.96 8.73 5.40
CA THR A 47 -4.74 8.72 6.22
C THR A 47 -5.05 8.56 7.71
N SER A 48 -6.07 9.27 8.22
CA SER A 48 -6.47 9.18 9.64
C SER A 48 -6.97 7.80 10.08
N ARG A 49 -7.38 6.93 9.15
CA ARG A 49 -7.77 5.54 9.46
C ARG A 49 -6.58 4.61 9.58
N LEU A 50 -5.45 4.96 8.96
CA LEU A 50 -4.25 4.13 8.92
C LEU A 50 -3.19 4.58 9.92
N GLU A 51 -3.09 5.88 10.18
CA GLU A 51 -2.12 6.43 11.12
C GLU A 51 -2.30 5.86 12.53
N GLY A 52 -1.18 5.43 13.12
CA GLY A 52 -1.17 4.79 14.42
C GLY A 52 -1.69 3.35 14.43
N ARG A 53 -2.11 2.77 13.29
CA ARG A 53 -2.57 1.38 13.21
C ARG A 53 -1.42 0.42 12.93
N LYS A 54 -1.55 -0.80 13.46
CA LYS A 54 -0.66 -1.92 13.14
C LYS A 54 -1.27 -2.72 12.00
N LEU A 55 -0.45 -3.04 11.00
CA LEU A 55 -0.81 -3.90 9.87
C LEU A 55 -0.68 -5.37 10.27
N GLY A 56 -1.68 -6.17 9.93
CA GLY A 56 -1.68 -7.62 10.07
C GLY A 56 -1.01 -8.33 8.90
N PRO A 57 -1.19 -9.66 8.82
CA PRO A 57 -0.80 -10.46 7.67
C PRO A 57 -1.53 -10.00 6.39
N VAL A 58 -0.85 -10.09 5.26
CA VAL A 58 -1.39 -9.81 3.94
C VAL A 58 -1.89 -11.11 3.31
N ARG A 59 -3.19 -11.17 3.04
CA ARG A 59 -3.83 -12.24 2.28
C ARG A 59 -4.24 -11.76 0.90
N ARG A 60 -4.39 -12.69 -0.05
CA ARG A 60 -4.92 -12.42 -1.38
C ARG A 60 -6.36 -12.92 -1.48
N THR A 61 -7.24 -12.09 -2.02
CA THR A 61 -8.62 -12.45 -2.37
C THR A 61 -8.83 -12.13 -3.85
N GLY A 62 -8.73 -13.13 -4.73
CA GLY A 62 -8.71 -12.90 -6.17
C GLY A 62 -7.50 -12.04 -6.56
N LEU A 63 -7.75 -10.87 -7.16
CA LEU A 63 -6.72 -9.89 -7.51
C LEU A 63 -6.49 -8.81 -6.44
N LEU A 64 -7.13 -8.95 -5.27
CA LEU A 64 -7.00 -7.98 -4.18
C LEU A 64 -5.99 -8.46 -3.15
N LEU A 65 -5.17 -7.54 -2.66
CA LEU A 65 -4.37 -7.69 -1.45
C LEU A 65 -5.16 -7.13 -0.27
N VAL A 66 -5.22 -7.88 0.83
CA VAL A 66 -6.01 -7.51 2.00
C VAL A 66 -5.16 -7.68 3.25
N SER A 67 -5.05 -6.61 4.05
CA SER A 67 -4.44 -6.64 5.37
C SER A 67 -5.48 -6.21 6.40
N GLU A 68 -5.55 -6.93 7.51
CA GLU A 68 -6.33 -6.49 8.67
C GLU A 68 -5.54 -5.44 9.47
N LEU A 69 -6.24 -4.45 10.01
CA LEU A 69 -5.70 -3.43 10.90
C LEU A 69 -5.99 -3.81 12.34
N SER A 70 -5.20 -3.28 13.27
CA SER A 70 -5.37 -3.56 14.72
C SER A 70 -6.74 -3.19 15.31
N ASP A 71 -7.56 -2.40 14.61
CA ASP A 71 -8.93 -2.04 15.02
C ASP A 71 -10.02 -2.88 14.30
N GLY A 72 -9.63 -3.97 13.64
CA GLY A 72 -10.53 -4.88 12.91
C GLY A 72 -10.96 -4.37 11.54
N GLN A 73 -10.51 -3.19 11.11
CA GLN A 73 -10.76 -2.71 9.74
C GLN A 73 -9.85 -3.40 8.73
N LEU A 74 -10.26 -3.41 7.46
CA LEU A 74 -9.47 -3.99 6.38
C LEU A 74 -8.87 -2.88 5.50
N LEU A 75 -7.56 -2.96 5.27
CA LEU A 75 -6.89 -2.29 4.17
C LEU A 75 -6.97 -3.21 2.95
N VAL A 76 -7.65 -2.75 1.90
CA VAL A 76 -7.82 -3.47 0.64
C VAL A 76 -7.11 -2.70 -0.46
N ILE A 77 -6.28 -3.39 -1.22
CA ILE A 77 -5.43 -2.81 -2.27
C ILE A 77 -5.67 -3.62 -3.54
N LYS A 78 -6.06 -2.91 -4.60
CA LYS A 78 -6.01 -3.42 -5.97
C LYS A 78 -4.80 -2.78 -6.64
N LEU A 79 -3.97 -3.57 -7.31
CA LEU A 79 -2.82 -3.04 -8.03
C LEU A 79 -3.19 -2.87 -9.50
N GLY A 80 -2.94 -1.67 -10.02
CA GLY A 80 -3.00 -1.39 -11.45
C GLY A 80 -1.87 -2.07 -12.23
N PRO A 81 -1.95 -2.06 -13.57
CA PRO A 81 -0.87 -2.53 -14.42
C PRO A 81 0.43 -1.76 -14.12
N GLY A 82 1.54 -2.49 -13.94
CA GLY A 82 2.84 -1.89 -13.62
C GLY A 82 2.96 -1.26 -12.23
N ALA A 83 1.91 -1.25 -11.41
CA ALA A 83 1.96 -0.73 -10.05
C ALA A 83 2.80 -1.63 -9.13
N GLN A 84 3.54 -1.01 -8.22
CA GLN A 84 4.43 -1.69 -7.29
C GLN A 84 4.13 -1.28 -5.86
N MET A 85 4.07 -2.27 -4.97
CA MET A 85 4.10 -2.03 -3.54
C MET A 85 5.42 -2.52 -2.96
N ARG A 86 6.24 -1.59 -2.46
CA ARG A 86 7.62 -1.90 -2.07
C ARG A 86 8.07 -1.09 -0.86
N ARG A 87 9.10 -1.61 -0.19
CA ARG A 87 9.76 -0.90 0.89
C ARG A 87 10.84 0.02 0.32
N ASN A 88 10.94 1.21 0.90
CA ASN A 88 11.99 2.18 0.63
C ASN A 88 12.71 2.53 1.93
N ALA A 89 14.01 2.81 1.83
CA ALA A 89 14.75 3.36 2.96
C ALA A 89 14.25 4.77 3.27
N ALA A 90 14.44 5.21 4.52
CA ALA A 90 13.89 6.49 4.96
C ALA A 90 14.46 7.71 4.20
N ARG A 91 15.66 7.55 3.63
CA ARG A 91 16.40 8.59 2.90
C ARG A 91 16.15 8.57 1.39
N ASP A 92 15.44 7.57 0.88
CA ASP A 92 15.18 7.45 -0.55
C ASP A 92 14.26 8.58 -0.99
N ALA A 93 14.65 9.29 -2.05
CA ALA A 93 13.81 10.31 -2.67
C ALA A 93 12.46 9.69 -3.08
N VAL A 94 11.39 10.50 -3.00
CA VAL A 94 10.08 10.09 -3.50
C VAL A 94 10.14 10.09 -5.02
N GLU A 95 9.84 8.95 -5.63
CA GLU A 95 9.87 8.79 -7.09
C GLU A 95 8.55 9.27 -7.73
N PRO A 96 8.60 9.76 -8.98
CA PRO A 96 7.39 10.07 -9.74
C PRO A 96 6.45 8.86 -9.83
N GLY A 97 5.14 9.11 -9.71
CA GLY A 97 4.13 8.06 -9.65
C GLY A 97 3.93 7.44 -8.26
N THR A 98 4.63 7.92 -7.21
CA THR A 98 4.30 7.50 -5.84
C THR A 98 2.95 8.07 -5.42
N GLU A 99 1.96 7.21 -5.22
CA GLU A 99 0.60 7.60 -4.84
C GLU A 99 0.38 7.55 -3.32
N ILE A 100 0.93 6.54 -2.64
CA ILE A 100 0.78 6.36 -1.19
C ILE A 100 2.15 6.13 -0.56
N THR A 101 2.44 6.82 0.54
CA THR A 101 3.61 6.57 1.38
C THR A 101 3.18 6.30 2.81
N GLY A 102 3.44 5.09 3.32
CA GLY A 102 3.29 4.73 4.72
C GLY A 102 4.64 4.73 5.42
N THR A 103 4.84 5.61 6.40
CA THR A 103 6.05 5.61 7.22
C THR A 103 5.85 4.72 8.43
N PHE A 104 6.73 3.75 8.65
CA PHE A 104 6.70 2.93 9.86
C PHE A 104 7.37 3.63 11.03
N THR A 105 7.00 3.25 12.26
CA THR A 105 7.75 3.71 13.46
C THR A 105 9.20 3.23 13.43
N VAL A 106 9.44 2.03 12.88
CA VAL A 106 10.77 1.42 12.71
C VAL A 106 10.83 0.78 11.32
N GLY A 107 11.94 0.99 10.60
CA GLY A 107 12.21 0.26 9.36
C GLY A 107 11.89 0.98 8.05
N GLY A 108 11.69 2.29 8.04
CA GLY A 108 11.56 3.08 6.80
C GLY A 108 10.13 3.18 6.29
N HIS A 109 9.96 3.13 4.97
CA HIS A 109 8.71 3.45 4.29
C HIS A 109 8.18 2.26 3.49
N VAL A 110 6.87 2.15 3.34
CA VAL A 110 6.24 1.38 2.26
C VAL A 110 5.60 2.36 1.29
N ARG A 111 5.79 2.15 -0.01
CA ARG A 111 5.23 3.00 -1.06
C ARG A 111 4.39 2.20 -2.04
N LEU A 112 3.28 2.78 -2.46
CA LEU A 112 2.57 2.42 -3.68
C LEU A 112 3.07 3.35 -4.78
N VAL A 113 3.74 2.77 -5.78
CA VAL A 113 4.20 3.48 -6.97
C VAL A 113 3.34 2.98 -8.13
N ASP A 114 2.56 3.87 -8.72
CA ASP A 114 1.66 3.60 -9.82
C ASP A 114 1.82 4.67 -10.92
N PRO A 115 2.79 4.49 -11.83
CA PRO A 115 3.04 5.46 -12.88
C PRO A 115 1.93 5.52 -13.94
N GLU A 116 1.08 4.48 -14.05
CA GLU A 116 -0.01 4.43 -15.03
C GLU A 116 -1.36 4.86 -14.44
N GLY A 117 -1.48 4.94 -13.12
CA GLY A 117 -2.68 5.39 -12.42
C GLY A 117 -3.85 4.40 -12.49
N GLY A 118 -3.54 3.10 -12.63
CA GLY A 118 -4.53 2.04 -12.77
C GLY A 118 -5.02 1.42 -11.46
N SER A 119 -4.45 1.80 -10.32
CA SER A 119 -4.72 1.24 -8.98
C SER A 119 -5.93 1.85 -8.27
#